data_AF-A0A6V7L1S6-F1
#
_entry.id   AF-A0A6V7L1S6-F1
#
_cell.length_a   1.000
_cell.length_b   1.000
_cell.length_c   1.000
_cell.angle_alpha   90.00
_cell.angle_beta   90.00
_cell.angle_gamma   90.00
#
_symmetry.space_group_name_H-M   'P 1'
#
loop_
_entity.id
_entity.type
_entity.pdbx_description
1 polymer ?
#
loop_
_entity_poly.entity_id
_entity_poly.type
_entity_poly.pdbx_seq_one_letter_code
_entity_poly.pdbx_strand_id
1 'polypeptide(L)'
;REGAVEATQEMLTLGVCNIAGSFFRSMPTSGAFTRSAVGSASGIQTPLAGLYSGIMTLLALSFLTPYFGYIPKATLSAVLISAVIFLVDVKILQFLWRGN
;
A
#
# COMPACT_ATOMS: atom_id res chain seq x y z
N ARG A 1 -15.17 -1.58 -20.29
CA ARG A 1 -16.13 -1.48 -19.16
C ARG A 1 -15.32 -1.08 -17.94
N GLU A 2 -15.00 0.21 -17.85
CA GLU A 2 -14.43 0.78 -16.64
C GLU A 2 -15.56 0.73 -15.61
N GLY A 3 -15.44 -0.17 -14.62
CA GLY A 3 -16.42 -0.26 -13.55
C GLY A 3 -16.43 1.08 -12.84
N ALA A 4 -17.58 1.74 -12.77
CA ALA A 4 -17.73 2.99 -12.04
C ALA A 4 -17.24 2.76 -10.60
N VAL A 5 -16.13 3.41 -10.24
CA VAL A 5 -15.62 3.39 -8.87
C VAL A 5 -16.52 4.31 -8.06
N GLU A 6 -17.44 3.73 -7.32
CA GLU A 6 -18.36 4.44 -6.43
C GLU A 6 -17.59 4.97 -5.22
N ALA A 7 -17.30 6.28 -5.21
CA ALA A 7 -16.54 6.92 -4.13
C ALA A 7 -17.19 6.69 -2.74
N THR A 8 -18.53 6.66 -2.68
CA THR A 8 -19.28 6.36 -1.46
C THR A 8 -19.00 4.93 -0.96
N GLN A 9 -18.92 3.96 -1.88
CA GLN A 9 -18.64 2.56 -1.54
C GLN A 9 -17.20 2.39 -1.06
N GLU A 10 -16.24 3.05 -1.70
CA GLU A 10 -14.83 3.06 -1.27
C GLU A 10 -14.69 3.68 0.13
N MET A 11 -15.35 4.81 0.38
CA MET A 11 -15.33 5.48 1.67
C MET A 11 -15.97 4.64 2.78
N LEU A 12 -17.11 4.00 2.52
CA LEU A 12 -17.75 3.08 3.46
C LEU A 12 -16.85 1.87 3.74
N THR A 13 -16.24 1.30 2.70
CA THR A 13 -15.32 0.15 2.81
C THR A 13 -14.12 0.50 3.69
N LEU A 14 -13.47 1.64 3.45
CA LEU A 14 -12.37 2.13 4.27
C LEU A 14 -12.79 2.40 5.72
N GLY A 15 -14.00 2.92 5.94
CA GLY A 15 -14.57 3.13 7.28
C GLY A 15 -14.73 1.80 8.03
N VAL A 16 -15.38 0.81 7.41
CA VAL A 16 -15.56 -0.52 7.99
C VAL A 16 -14.22 -1.21 8.26
N CYS A 17 -13.26 -1.13 7.34
CA CYS A 17 -11.92 -1.68 7.52
C CYS A 17 -11.20 -1.06 8.72
N ASN A 18 -11.28 0.25 8.91
CA ASN A 18 -10.64 0.93 10.05
C ASN A 18 -11.33 0.61 11.38
N ILE A 19 -12.67 0.53 11.40
CA ILE A 19 -13.41 0.10 12.59
C ILE A 19 -13.00 -1.32 12.98
N ALA A 20 -13.01 -2.25 12.03
CA ALA A 20 -12.57 -3.63 12.23
C ALA A 20 -11.11 -3.71 12.70
N GLY A 21 -10.21 -2.91 12.11
CA GLY A 21 -8.80 -2.85 12.48
C GLY A 21 -8.54 -2.27 13.88
N SER A 22 -9.41 -1.38 14.37
CA SER A 22 -9.25 -0.77 15.70
C SER A 22 -9.27 -1.80 16.83
N PHE A 23 -10.06 -2.88 16.69
CA PHE A 23 -10.12 -3.98 17.66
C PHE A 23 -8.79 -4.74 17.78
N PHE A 24 -7.95 -4.69 16.76
CA PHE A 24 -6.63 -5.35 16.71
C PHE A 24 -5.47 -4.37 16.93
N ARG A 25 -5.74 -3.15 17.43
CA ARG A 25 -4.73 -2.11 17.67
C ARG A 25 -3.97 -1.73 16.37
N SER A 26 -4.66 -1.81 15.24
CA SER A 26 -4.12 -1.46 13.91
C SER A 26 -3.98 0.05 13.74
N MET A 27 -3.00 0.46 12.95
CA MET A 27 -2.91 1.84 12.45
C MET A 27 -4.02 2.10 11.41
N PRO A 28 -4.48 3.36 11.27
CA PRO A 28 -5.47 3.70 10.27
C PRO A 28 -4.92 3.40 8.87
N THR A 29 -5.71 2.68 8.08
CA THR A 29 -5.37 2.26 6.72
C THR A 29 -6.05 3.17 5.71
N SER A 30 -5.32 3.51 4.65
CA SER A 30 -5.80 4.26 3.49
C SER A 30 -5.45 3.53 2.20
N GLY A 31 -6.02 3.98 1.07
CA GLY A 31 -5.67 3.47 -0.25
C GLY A 31 -4.16 3.59 -0.50
N ALA A 32 -3.50 2.46 -0.79
CA ALA A 32 -2.05 2.40 -0.96
C ALA A 32 -1.69 2.43 -2.45
N PHE A 33 -1.42 3.62 -2.99
CA PHE A 33 -1.07 3.83 -4.41
C PHE A 33 0.09 2.93 -4.86
N THR A 34 1.16 2.84 -4.07
CA THR A 34 2.33 2.00 -4.38
C THR A 34 1.96 0.53 -4.57
N ARG A 35 1.10 -0.03 -3.70
CA ARG A 35 0.67 -1.45 -3.81
C ARG A 35 -0.24 -1.68 -5.01
N SER A 36 -1.17 -0.76 -5.27
CA SER A 36 -2.08 -0.88 -6.41
C SER A 36 -1.35 -0.73 -7.75
N ALA A 37 -0.38 0.18 -7.85
CA ALA A 37 0.43 0.35 -9.05
C ALA A 37 1.25 -0.89 -9.39
N VAL A 38 1.92 -1.48 -8.39
CA VAL A 38 2.69 -2.73 -8.56
C VAL A 38 1.76 -3.90 -8.89
N GLY A 39 0.58 -3.96 -8.26
CA GLY A 39 -0.40 -5.02 -8.55
C GLY A 39 -0.96 -4.94 -9.97
N SER A 40 -1.23 -3.73 -10.45
CA SER A 40 -1.66 -3.49 -11.83
C SER A 40 -0.55 -3.85 -12.83
N ALA A 41 0.69 -3.45 -12.56
CA ALA A 41 1.85 -3.84 -13.37
C ALA A 41 2.12 -5.36 -13.37
N SER A 42 1.74 -6.06 -12.29
CA SER A 42 1.85 -7.52 -12.18
C SER A 42 0.69 -8.28 -12.84
N GLY A 43 -0.28 -7.58 -13.43
CA GLY A 43 -1.42 -8.21 -14.11
C GLY A 43 -2.48 -8.79 -13.16
N ILE A 44 -2.56 -8.31 -11.91
CA ILE A 44 -3.55 -8.76 -10.94
C ILE A 44 -4.95 -8.26 -11.35
N GLN A 45 -5.88 -9.19 -11.53
CA GLN A 45 -7.26 -8.88 -11.93
C GLN A 45 -8.30 -9.19 -10.86
N THR A 46 -7.90 -9.80 -9.74
CA THR A 46 -8.81 -10.27 -8.68
C THR A 46 -8.45 -9.68 -7.32
N PRO A 47 -9.45 -9.39 -6.46
CA PRO A 47 -9.20 -8.92 -5.09
C PRO A 47 -8.53 -9.98 -4.19
N LEU A 48 -8.50 -11.25 -4.63
CA LEU A 48 -7.84 -12.36 -3.93
C LEU A 48 -6.35 -12.13 -3.69
N ALA A 49 -5.67 -11.33 -4.53
CA ALA A 49 -4.27 -11.00 -4.32
C ALA A 49 -4.02 -10.25 -3.00
N GLY A 50 -4.97 -9.42 -2.55
CA GLY A 50 -4.89 -8.73 -1.27
C GLY A 50 -4.95 -9.72 -0.10
N LEU A 51 -5.85 -10.71 -0.17
CA LEU A 51 -5.96 -11.77 0.82
C LEU A 51 -4.69 -12.62 0.87
N TYR A 52 -4.17 -13.04 -0.30
CA TYR A 52 -2.94 -13.80 -0.39
C TYR A 52 -1.75 -13.06 0.23
N SER A 53 -1.60 -11.76 -0.08
CA SER A 53 -0.56 -10.91 0.49
C SER A 53 -0.69 -10.77 2.01
N GLY A 54 -1.92 -10.65 2.51
CA GLY A 54 -2.21 -10.59 3.95
C GLY A 54 -1.83 -11.88 4.68
N ILE A 55 -2.24 -13.03 4.15
CA ILE A 55 -1.89 -14.35 4.68
C ILE A 55 -0.36 -14.53 4.69
N MET A 56 0.30 -14.23 3.56
CA MET A 56 1.77 -14.30 3.48
C MET A 56 2.46 -13.41 4.50
N THR A 57 1.93 -12.19 4.74
CA THR A 57 2.46 -11.29 5.76
C THR A 57 2.29 -11.87 7.16
N LEU A 58 1.12 -12.44 7.49
CA LEU A 58 0.88 -13.09 8.78
C LEU A 58 1.81 -14.29 9.02
N LEU A 59 2.01 -15.14 8.00
CA LEU A 59 2.96 -16.26 8.06
C LEU A 59 4.40 -15.77 8.23
N ALA A 60 4.80 -14.75 7.48
CA ALA A 60 6.13 -14.14 7.59
C ALA A 60 6.34 -13.53 8.97
N LEU A 61 5.35 -12.86 9.57
CA LEU A 61 5.48 -12.40 10.95
C LEU A 61 5.62 -13.61 11.89
N SER A 62 4.76 -14.63 11.80
CA SER A 62 4.81 -15.79 12.72
C SER A 62 6.16 -16.54 12.69
N PHE A 63 6.72 -16.79 11.50
CA PHE A 63 7.97 -17.55 11.34
C PHE A 63 9.25 -16.69 11.38
N LEU A 64 9.19 -15.46 10.87
CA LEU A 64 10.37 -14.60 10.65
C LEU A 64 10.54 -13.51 11.72
N THR A 65 9.62 -13.40 12.70
CA THR A 65 9.75 -12.51 13.89
C THR A 65 11.15 -12.53 14.54
N PRO A 66 11.80 -13.69 14.82
CA PRO A 66 13.12 -13.67 15.45
C PRO A 66 14.22 -13.07 14.55
N TYR A 67 14.05 -13.09 13.23
CA TYR A 67 15.01 -12.53 12.29
C TYR A 67 14.84 -11.02 12.09
N PHE A 68 13.62 -10.50 12.23
CA PHE A 68 13.36 -9.05 12.11
C PHE A 68 14.11 -8.22 13.17
N GLY A 69 14.48 -8.80 14.31
CA GLY A 69 15.29 -8.13 15.34
C GLY A 69 16.72 -7.77 14.90
N TYR A 70 17.26 -8.43 13.88
CA TYR A 70 18.59 -8.14 13.35
C TYR A 70 18.59 -7.02 12.29
N ILE A 71 17.42 -6.58 11.84
CA ILE A 71 17.34 -5.61 10.76
C ILE A 71 17.60 -4.20 11.32
N PRO A 72 18.68 -3.52 10.89
CA PRO A 72 18.95 -2.17 11.34
C PRO A 72 17.87 -1.22 10.80
N LYS A 73 17.43 -0.29 11.65
CA LYS A 73 16.44 0.75 11.31
C LYS A 73 16.83 1.54 10.04
N ALA A 74 18.13 1.70 9.81
CA ALA A 74 18.67 2.37 8.62
C ALA A 74 18.22 1.72 7.31
N THR A 75 18.17 0.38 7.24
CA THR A 75 17.74 -0.33 6.03
C THR A 75 16.25 -0.14 5.79
N LEU A 76 15.41 -0.14 6.83
CA LEU A 76 13.97 0.17 6.68
C LEU A 76 13.77 1.59 6.13
N SER A 77 14.50 2.58 6.66
CA SER A 77 14.44 3.96 6.17
C SER A 77 14.90 4.08 4.72
N ALA A 78 15.98 3.39 4.32
CA ALA A 78 16.46 3.39 2.95
C ALA A 78 15.43 2.84 1.96
N VAL A 79 14.74 1.74 2.32
CA VAL A 79 13.67 1.16 1.49
C VAL A 79 12.49 2.12 1.34
N LEU A 80 12.09 2.81 2.42
CA LEU A 80 11.03 3.82 2.35
C LEU A 80 11.40 4.99 1.43
N ILE A 81 12.63 5.52 1.55
CA ILE A 81 13.11 6.60 0.67
C ILE A 81 13.12 6.14 -0.79
N SER A 82 13.63 4.95 -1.07
CA SER A 82 13.61 4.37 -2.41
C SER A 82 12.20 4.26 -2.98
N ALA A 83 11.22 3.81 -2.17
CA ALA A 83 9.84 3.67 -2.61
C ALA A 83 9.18 5.02 -2.96
N VAL A 84 9.48 6.07 -2.19
CA VAL A 84 8.93 7.41 -2.43
C VAL A 84 9.55 8.05 -3.67
N ILE A 85 10.85 7.85 -3.92
CA ILE A 85 11.52 8.41 -5.11
C ILE A 85 10.84 7.92 -6.41
N PHE A 86 10.38 6.67 -6.45
CA PHE A 86 9.64 6.14 -7.61
C PHE A 86 8.23 6.72 -7.77
N LEU A 87 7.64 7.26 -6.70
CA LEU A 87 6.31 7.89 -6.76
C LEU A 87 6.37 9.33 -7.27
N VAL A 88 7.53 10.00 -7.12
CA VAL A 88 7.69 11.41 -7.52
C VAL A 88 7.99 11.52 -9.01
N ASP A 89 7.01 11.98 -9.78
CA ASP A 89 7.21 12.33 -11.20
C ASP A 89 7.69 13.77 -11.36
N VAL A 90 9.01 13.94 -11.48
CA VAL A 90 9.66 15.24 -11.70
C VAL A 90 9.31 15.88 -13.04
N LYS A 91 8.88 15.12 -14.05
CA LYS A 91 8.48 15.69 -15.35
C LYS A 91 7.13 16.40 -15.24
N ILE A 92 6.18 15.81 -14.50
CA ILE A 92 4.88 16.43 -14.22
C ILE A 92 5.08 17.74 -13.45
N LEU A 93 6.01 17.78 -12.50
CA LEU A 93 6.31 19.00 -11.74
C LEU A 93 6.81 20.14 -12.64
N GLN A 94 7.71 19.83 -13.59
CA GLN A 94 8.23 20.83 -14.56
C GLN A 94 7.14 21.30 -15.53
N PHE A 95 6.25 20.42 -15.96
CA PHE A 95 5.12 20.76 -16.83
C PHE A 95 4.12 21.68 -16.11
N LEU A 96 3.73 21.37 -14.88
CA LEU A 96 2.81 22.19 -14.07
C LEU A 96 3.39 23.57 -13.76
N TRP A 97 4.69 23.66 -13.47
CA TRP A 97 5.34 24.95 -13.23
C TRP A 97 5.32 25.81 -14.50
N ARG A 98 5.67 25.24 -15.66
CA ARG A 98 5.82 26.01 -16.90
C ARG A 98 4.51 26.25 -17.66
N GLY A 99 3.43 25.58 -17.24
CA GLY A 99 2.06 25.76 -17.77
C GLY A 99 1.23 26.82 -17.04
N ASN A 100 1.82 27.52 -16.07
CA ASN A 100 1.32 28.78 -15.50
C ASN A 100 2.22 29.93 -15.96
#